data_AF-G3AZ58-F1
#
_entry.id   AF-G3AZ58-F1
#
_cell.length_a   1.000
_cell.length_b   1.000
_cell.length_c   1.000
_cell.angle_alpha   90.00
_cell.angle_beta   90.00
_cell.angle_gamma   90.00
#
_symmetry.space_group_name_H-M   'P 1'
#
loop_
_entity.id
_entity.type
_entity.pdbx_description
1 polymer ?
#
loop_
_entity_poly.entity_id
_entity_poly.type
_entity_poly.pdbx_seq_one_letter_code
_entity_poly.pdbx_strand_id
1 'polypeptide(L)'
;MRPSPVALKSLGPTLSLEEFLFRQQIKGIYRKVVRSIYKHHERDDLMKFLRYEFKIKEKHDLAYRKYLLSQGTQRINDMAMMLGLNISV
;
A
#
# COMPACT_ATOMS: atom_id res chain seq x y z
N MET A 1 35.20 -28.34 10.84
CA MET A 1 33.80 -28.16 11.26
C MET A 1 32.98 -27.77 10.03
N ARG A 2 31.98 -28.57 9.62
CA ARG A 2 31.02 -28.15 8.57
C ARG A 2 29.93 -27.29 9.24
N PRO A 3 29.51 -26.16 8.65
CA PRO A 3 28.36 -25.44 9.17
C PRO A 3 27.11 -26.33 9.04
N SER A 4 26.27 -26.34 10.08
CA SER A 4 25.00 -27.05 10.07
C SER A 4 24.07 -26.43 9.02
N PRO A 5 23.17 -27.21 8.40
CA PRO A 5 22.22 -26.65 7.46
C PRO A 5 21.29 -25.70 8.21
N VAL A 6 21.43 -24.40 7.93
CA VAL A 6 20.50 -23.36 8.38
C VAL A 6 19.13 -23.78 7.86
N ALA A 7 18.23 -24.19 8.77
CA ALA A 7 16.87 -24.53 8.43
C ALA A 7 16.27 -23.38 7.61
N LEU A 8 15.98 -23.63 6.33
CA LEU A 8 15.23 -22.73 5.48
C LEU A 8 13.90 -22.50 6.19
N LYS A 9 13.77 -21.36 6.89
CA LYS A 9 12.50 -20.89 7.43
C LYS A 9 11.47 -21.08 6.32
N SER A 10 10.39 -21.80 6.63
CA SER A 10 9.32 -22.06 5.67
C SER A 10 8.96 -20.75 4.99
N LEU A 11 9.31 -20.67 3.70
CA LEU A 11 8.86 -19.59 2.85
C LEU A 11 7.34 -19.64 2.97
N GLY A 12 6.75 -18.57 3.50
CA GLY A 12 5.29 -18.46 3.65
C GLY A 12 4.58 -18.78 2.32
N PRO A 13 3.25 -18.93 2.34
CA PRO A 13 2.49 -19.38 1.17
C PRO A 13 2.95 -18.64 -0.09
N THR A 14 3.40 -19.41 -1.09
CA THR A 14 3.94 -18.89 -2.35
C THR A 14 2.84 -18.05 -2.99
N LEU A 15 3.07 -16.74 -3.09
CA LEU A 15 2.11 -15.83 -3.71
C LEU A 15 2.07 -16.13 -5.21
N SER A 16 0.88 -16.03 -5.81
CA SER A 16 0.81 -15.97 -7.28
C SER A 16 1.57 -14.75 -7.78
N LEU A 17 2.05 -14.79 -9.02
CA LEU A 17 2.74 -13.65 -9.64
C LEU A 17 1.87 -12.39 -9.60
N GLU A 18 0.57 -12.53 -9.90
CA GLU A 18 -0.35 -11.39 -9.85
C GLU A 18 -0.50 -10.80 -8.45
N GLU A 19 -0.58 -11.66 -7.43
CA GLU A 19 -0.66 -11.23 -6.03
C GLU A 19 0.62 -10.51 -5.60
N PHE A 20 1.78 -10.99 -6.07
CA PHE A 20 3.08 -10.36 -5.84
C PHE A 20 3.13 -8.95 -6.47
N LEU A 21 2.80 -8.85 -7.76
CA LEU A 21 2.78 -7.57 -8.49
C LEU A 21 1.79 -6.58 -7.86
N PHE A 22 0.60 -7.06 -7.49
CA PHE A 22 -0.42 -6.25 -6.85
C PHE A 22 0.06 -5.68 -5.50
N ARG A 23 0.68 -6.51 -4.65
CA ARG A 23 1.28 -6.03 -3.38
C ARG A 23 2.40 -5.03 -3.61
N GLN A 24 3.21 -5.22 -4.65
CA GLN A 24 4.26 -4.27 -5.01
C GLN A 24 3.66 -2.92 -5.42
N GLN A 25 2.59 -2.93 -6.22
CA GLN A 25 1.87 -1.73 -6.64
C GLN A 25 1.29 -0.98 -5.43
N ILE A 26 0.57 -1.66 -4.53
CA ILE A 26 0.02 -1.09 -3.29
C ILE A 26 1.14 -0.40 -2.49
N LYS A 27 2.25 -1.09 -2.26
CA LYS A 27 3.39 -0.54 -1.50
C LYS A 27 3.99 0.68 -2.19
N GLY A 28 4.08 0.66 -3.52
CA GLY A 28 4.57 1.78 -4.32
C GLY A 28 3.70 3.02 -4.14
N ILE A 29 2.38 2.86 -4.29
CA ILE A 29 1.39 3.91 -4.09
C ILE A 29 1.47 4.46 -2.67
N TYR A 30 1.37 3.60 -1.66
CA TYR A 30 1.40 4.00 -0.26
C TYR A 30 2.64 4.85 0.07
N ARG A 31 3.82 4.41 -0.37
CA ARG A 31 5.08 5.15 -0.17
C ARG A 31 5.09 6.51 -0.87
N LYS A 32 4.56 6.61 -2.10
CA LYS A 32 4.46 7.89 -2.82
C LYS A 32 3.59 8.88 -2.04
N VAL A 33 2.40 8.46 -1.63
CA VAL A 33 1.45 9.30 -0.90
C VAL A 33 2.02 9.73 0.45
N VAL A 34 2.60 8.79 1.20
CA VAL A 34 3.27 9.09 2.49
C VAL A 34 4.33 10.17 2.34
N ARG A 35 5.22 10.07 1.34
CA ARG A 35 6.28 11.06 1.13
C ARG A 35 5.75 12.45 0.82
N SER A 36 4.61 12.54 0.13
CA SER A 36 3.96 13.83 -0.14
C SER A 36 3.29 14.38 1.13
N ILE A 37 2.60 13.54 1.89
CA ILE A 37 1.96 13.94 3.16
C ILE A 37 2.98 14.47 4.17
N TYR A 38 4.16 13.86 4.28
CA TYR A 38 5.19 14.30 5.24
C TYR A 38 5.70 15.73 5.00
N LYS A 39 5.46 16.31 3.81
CA LYS A 39 5.80 17.70 3.48
C LYS A 39 4.70 18.69 3.87
N HIS A 40 3.52 18.21 4.26
CA HIS A 40 2.36 19.04 4.59
C HIS A 40 2.29 19.37 6.09
N HIS A 41 1.66 20.48 6.44
CA HIS A 41 1.47 20.91 7.83
C HIS A 41 0.43 20.04 8.56
N GLU A 42 -0.61 19.57 7.86
CA GLU A 42 -1.64 18.65 8.39
C GLU A 42 -1.23 17.17 8.29
N ARG A 43 0.08 16.87 8.25
CA ARG A 43 0.60 15.52 8.02
C ARG A 43 0.00 14.45 8.94
N ASP A 44 -0.32 14.80 10.19
CA ASP A 44 -0.75 13.84 11.19
C ASP A 44 -2.16 13.31 10.89
N ASP A 45 -3.08 14.19 10.50
CA ASP A 45 -4.45 13.80 10.16
C ASP A 45 -4.53 13.14 8.79
N LEU A 46 -3.75 13.62 7.83
CA LEU A 46 -3.60 12.96 6.52
C LEU A 46 -3.01 11.55 6.65
N MET A 47 -2.03 11.36 7.54
CA MET A 47 -1.46 10.05 7.80
C MET A 47 -2.46 9.11 8.51
N LYS A 48 -3.28 9.63 9.43
CA LYS A 48 -4.36 8.85 10.06
C LYS A 48 -5.38 8.39 9.01
N PHE A 49 -5.83 9.31 8.14
CA PHE A 49 -6.73 9.02 7.04
C PHE A 49 -6.14 7.96 6.09
N LEU A 50 -4.89 8.14 5.65
CA LEU A 50 -4.24 7.18 4.77
C LEU A 50 -4.12 5.79 5.40
N ARG A 51 -3.77 5.70 6.68
CA ARG A 51 -3.70 4.43 7.41
C ARG A 51 -5.07 3.77 7.54
N TYR A 52 -6.13 4.57 7.71
CA TYR A 52 -7.50 4.07 7.76
C TYR A 52 -7.93 3.48 6.42
N GLU A 53 -7.70 4.19 5.30
CA GLU A 53 -8.04 3.71 3.96
C GLU A 53 -7.27 2.44 3.56
N PHE A 54 -5.99 2.33 3.93
CA PHE A 54 -5.18 1.13 3.65
C PHE A 54 -5.36 0.00 4.68
N LYS A 55 -6.19 0.20 5.71
CA LYS A 55 -6.46 -0.84 6.70
C LYS A 55 -7.26 -1.97 6.04
N ILE A 56 -6.61 -3.11 5.88
CA ILE A 56 -7.18 -4.29 5.23
C ILE A 56 -8.40 -4.77 6.03
N LYS A 57 -9.57 -4.82 5.39
CA LYS A 57 -10.67 -5.71 5.80
C LYS A 57 -10.41 -7.08 5.15
N GLU A 58 -10.36 -8.14 5.94
CA GLU A 58 -9.95 -9.47 5.49
C GLU A 58 -10.88 -10.07 4.42
N LYS A 59 -10.33 -11.00 3.63
CA LYS A 59 -10.98 -11.91 2.67
C LYS A 59 -11.76 -11.25 1.54
N HIS A 60 -11.02 -10.62 0.64
CA HIS A 60 -11.52 -10.31 -0.69
C HIS A 60 -10.63 -10.93 -1.77
N ASP A 61 -11.25 -11.34 -2.87
CA ASP A 61 -10.53 -11.85 -4.03
C ASP A 61 -9.61 -10.77 -4.63
N LEU A 62 -8.73 -11.18 -5.54
CA LEU A 62 -7.78 -10.24 -6.14
C LEU A 62 -8.48 -9.16 -6.99
N ALA A 63 -9.56 -9.52 -7.69
CA ALA A 63 -10.31 -8.59 -8.53
C ALA A 63 -10.94 -7.46 -7.71
N TYR A 64 -11.61 -7.80 -6.61
CA TYR A 64 -12.18 -6.81 -5.70
C TYR A 64 -11.11 -5.95 -5.05
N ARG A 65 -9.95 -6.53 -4.68
CA ARG A 65 -8.85 -5.73 -4.14
C ARG A 65 -8.26 -4.76 -5.18
N LYS A 66 -8.16 -5.15 -6.46
CA LYS A 66 -7.78 -4.25 -7.56
C LYS A 66 -8.80 -3.11 -7.71
N TYR A 67 -10.09 -3.43 -7.64
CA TYR A 67 -11.17 -2.43 -7.66
C TYR A 67 -11.08 -1.45 -6.48
N LEU A 68 -10.92 -1.96 -5.26
CA LEU A 68 -10.74 -1.12 -4.07
C LEU A 68 -9.50 -0.22 -4.18
N LEU A 69 -8.40 -0.75 -4.73
CA LEU A 69 -7.21 0.06 -4.96
C LEU A 69 -7.50 1.21 -5.92
N SER A 70 -8.20 0.96 -7.03
CA SER A 70 -8.60 2.01 -7.98
C SER A 70 -9.47 3.09 -7.34
N GLN A 71 -10.45 2.69 -6.53
CA GLN A 71 -11.31 3.62 -5.80
C GLN A 71 -10.53 4.44 -4.76
N GLY A 72 -9.65 3.78 -4.00
CA GLY A 72 -8.79 4.42 -3.01
C GLY A 72 -7.80 5.41 -3.65
N THR A 73 -7.21 5.06 -4.80
CA THR A 73 -6.32 5.97 -5.53
C THR A 73 -7.05 7.21 -6.03
N GLN A 74 -8.29 7.05 -6.51
CA GLN A 74 -9.10 8.19 -6.95
C GLN A 74 -9.38 9.14 -5.77
N ARG A 75 -9.84 8.63 -4.63
CA ARG A 75 -10.08 9.44 -3.42
C ARG A 75 -8.84 10.17 -2.93
N ILE A 76 -7.67 9.53 -2.99
CA ILE A 76 -6.40 10.15 -2.61
C ILE A 76 -6.05 11.28 -3.58
N ASN A 77 -6.27 11.10 -4.89
CA ASN A 77 -6.03 12.15 -5.87
C ASN A 77 -6.98 13.34 -5.67
N ASP A 78 -8.26 13.07 -5.40
CA ASP A 78 -9.25 14.12 -5.12
C ASP A 78 -8.88 14.93 -3.87
N MET A 79 -8.51 14.24 -2.78
CA MET A 79 -8.01 14.87 -1.55
C MET A 79 -6.73 15.66 -1.81
N ALA A 80 -5.80 15.09 -2.58
CA ALA A 80 -4.54 15.76 -2.91
C ALA A 80 -4.79 17.06 -3.69
N MET A 81 -5.70 17.04 -4.66
CA MET A 81 -6.11 18.23 -5.42
C MET A 81 -6.72 19.31 -4.52
N MET A 82 -7.63 18.94 -3.61
CA MET A 82 -8.25 19.89 -2.68
C MET A 82 -7.23 20.56 -1.74
N LEU A 83 -6.18 19.83 -1.36
CA LEU A 83 -5.14 20.30 -0.43
C LEU A 83 -3.93 20.93 -1.15
N GLY A 84 -3.97 21.05 -2.48
CA GLY A 84 -2.83 21.53 -3.27
C GLY A 84 -1.60 20.61 -3.21
N LEU A 85 -1.77 19.35 -2.84
CA LEU A 85 -0.72 18.34 -2.82
C LEU A 85 -0.51 17.77 -4.22
N ASN A 86 0.71 17.82 -4.72
CA ASN A 86 1.06 17.27 -6.02
C ASN A 86 1.36 15.75 -5.88
N ILE A 87 0.30 14.94 -5.78
CA ILE A 87 0.38 13.48 -5.65
C ILE A 87 -0.22 12.86 -6.92
N SER A 88 0.61 12.55 -7.91
CA SER A 88 0.17 11.74 -9.06
C SER A 88 0.38 10.26 -8.74
N VAL A 89 -0.69 9.60 -8.29
CA VAL A 89 -0.67 8.16 -7.98
C VAL A 89 -1.00 7.33 -9.19
#